data_AF-X0YZP1-F1
#
_entry.id   AF-X0YZP1-F1
#
_cell.length_a   1.000
_cell.length_b   1.000
_cell.length_c   1.000
_cell.angle_alpha   90.00
_cell.angle_beta   90.00
_cell.angle_gamma   90.00
#
_symmetry.space_group_name_H-M   'P 1'
#
loop_
_entity.id
_entity.type
_entity.pdbx_description
1 polymer ?
#
loop_
_entity_poly.entity_id
_entity_poly.type
_entity_poly.pdbx_seq_one_letter_code
_entity_poly.pdbx_strand_id
1 'polypeptide(L)'
;NVKPPRKPDISEEMLSRWQTIVDLMARIVGVPAGLIMKLDPPQIEVLVASATEGNPFKQGERADLNTGLYCEAVMAQRSPLLVP
;
A
#
# COMPACT_ATOMS: atom_id res chain seq x y z
N ASN A 1 2.50 -30.54 3.83
CA ASN A 1 3.15 -29.26 3.48
C ASN A 1 2.77 -28.83 2.08
N VAL A 2 1.63 -28.13 1.95
CA VAL A 2 1.25 -27.51 0.67
C VAL A 2 1.88 -26.13 0.63
N LYS A 3 2.83 -25.91 -0.28
CA LYS A 3 3.34 -24.58 -0.58
C LYS A 3 2.15 -23.75 -1.11
N PRO A 4 1.83 -22.58 -0.54
CA PRO A 4 0.70 -21.80 -1.02
C PRO A 4 0.89 -21.51 -2.52
N PRO A 5 -0.19 -21.52 -3.31
CA PRO A 5 -0.11 -21.26 -4.74
C PRO A 5 0.55 -19.90 -4.98
N ARG A 6 1.43 -19.83 -6.00
CA ARG A 6 2.08 -18.58 -6.38
C ARG A 6 0.99 -17.58 -6.76
N LYS A 7 0.97 -16.42 -6.10
CA LYS A 7 0.09 -15.32 -6.50
C LYS A 7 0.43 -14.92 -7.95
N PRO A 8 -0.56 -14.58 -8.79
CA PRO A 8 -0.27 -14.09 -10.13
C PRO A 8 0.49 -12.77 -10.06
N ASP A 9 1.29 -12.53 -11.09
CA ASP A 9 1.98 -11.25 -11.25
C ASP A 9 0.95 -10.14 -11.54
N ILE A 10 1.22 -8.93 -11.05
CA ILE A 10 0.35 -7.77 -11.25
C ILE A 10 0.72 -7.15 -12.59
N SER A 11 -0.26 -6.97 -13.48
CA SER A 11 -0.01 -6.37 -14.79
C SER A 11 0.28 -4.87 -14.69
N GLU A 12 1.05 -4.35 -15.63
CA GLU A 12 1.31 -2.91 -15.74
C GLU A 12 0.03 -2.08 -15.91
N GLU A 13 -0.96 -2.62 -16.63
CA GLU A 13 -2.27 -1.98 -16.78
C GLU A 13 -2.97 -1.81 -15.42
N MET A 14 -2.91 -2.82 -14.55
CA MET A 14 -3.51 -2.76 -13.22
C MET A 14 -2.80 -1.73 -12.34
N LEU A 15 -1.46 -1.71 -12.37
CA LEU A 15 -0.66 -0.71 -11.68
C LEU A 15 -0.99 0.71 -12.14
N SER A 16 -1.13 0.92 -13.46
CA SER A 16 -1.49 2.23 -14.03
C SER A 16 -2.88 2.71 -13.59
N ARG A 17 -3.87 1.81 -13.58
CA ARG A 17 -5.22 2.13 -13.08
C ARG A 17 -5.19 2.48 -11.59
N TRP A 18 -4.46 1.71 -10.79
CA TRP A 18 -4.30 1.98 -9.37
C TRP A 18 -3.60 3.30 -9.10
N GLN A 19 -2.55 3.64 -9.86
CA GLN A 19 -1.90 4.95 -9.80
C GLN A 19 -2.91 6.08 -10.01
N THR A 20 -3.73 5.97 -11.05
CA THR A 20 -4.76 6.97 -11.35
C THR A 20 -5.76 7.10 -10.19
N ILE A 21 -6.18 5.99 -9.61
CA ILE A 21 -7.12 5.98 -8.47
C ILE A 21 -6.50 6.66 -7.25
N VAL A 22 -5.27 6.30 -6.84
CA VAL A 22 -4.66 6.91 -5.65
C VAL A 22 -4.36 8.39 -5.85
N ASP A 23 -3.96 8.81 -7.05
CA ASP A 23 -3.74 10.23 -7.38
C ASP A 23 -5.03 11.04 -7.23
N LEU A 24 -6.13 10.53 -7.79
CA LEU A 24 -7.43 11.18 -7.71
C LEU A 24 -7.95 11.21 -6.27
N MET A 25 -7.86 10.11 -5.53
CA MET A 25 -8.30 10.06 -4.13
C MET A 25 -7.53 11.05 -3.26
N ALA A 26 -6.19 11.08 -3.38
CA ALA A 26 -5.37 12.00 -2.59
C ALA A 26 -5.72 13.47 -2.89
N ARG A 27 -5.93 13.82 -4.17
CA ARG A 27 -6.34 15.17 -4.59
C ARG A 27 -7.74 15.55 -4.10
N ILE A 28 -8.71 14.65 -4.21
CA ILE A 28 -10.11 14.91 -3.82
C ILE A 28 -10.24 15.07 -2.30
N VAL A 29 -9.56 14.21 -1.54
CA VAL A 29 -9.61 14.24 -0.06
C VAL A 29 -8.72 15.35 0.50
N GLY A 30 -7.72 15.82 -0.27
CA GLY A 30 -6.81 16.88 0.16
C GLY A 30 -5.72 16.38 1.11
N VAL A 31 -5.26 15.14 0.94
CA VAL A 31 -4.19 14.53 1.75
C VAL A 31 -2.88 14.45 0.96
N PRO A 32 -1.71 14.54 1.62
CA PRO A 32 -0.42 14.54 0.94
C PRO A 32 -0.09 13.20 0.27
N ALA A 33 -0.65 12.09 0.76
CA ALA A 33 -0.33 10.75 0.29
C ALA A 33 -1.56 9.83 0.27
N GLY A 34 -1.72 9.10 -0.83
CA GLY A 34 -2.58 7.92 -0.95
C GLY A 34 -1.73 6.73 -1.43
N LEU A 35 -1.81 5.59 -0.75
CA LEU A 35 -0.89 4.47 -0.97
C LEU A 35 -1.66 3.16 -1.21
N ILE A 36 -1.05 2.26 -1.98
CA ILE A 36 -1.39 0.83 -1.97
C ILE A 36 -0.17 0.09 -1.44
N MET A 37 -0.36 -0.63 -0.33
CA MET A 37 0.69 -1.41 0.30
C MET A 37 0.61 -2.87 -0.15
N LYS A 38 1.76 -3.47 -0.44
CA LYS A 38 1.89 -4.90 -0.75
C LYS A 38 2.58 -5.61 0.41
N LEU A 39 1.92 -6.62 0.95
CA LEU A 39 2.51 -7.53 1.92
C LEU A 39 3.42 -8.54 1.21
N ASP A 40 4.71 -8.52 1.54
CA ASP A 40 5.71 -9.48 1.06
C ASP A 40 6.59 -9.94 2.25
N PRO A 41 6.12 -10.91 3.05
CA PRO A 41 6.76 -11.26 4.31
C PRO A 41 8.25 -11.60 4.12
N PRO A 42 9.16 -11.06 4.97
CA PRO A 42 8.87 -10.42 6.26
C PRO A 42 8.60 -8.91 6.20
N GLN A 43 8.41 -8.33 5.01
CA GLN A 43 8.31 -6.89 4.80
C GLN A 43 6.93 -6.47 4.24
N ILE A 44 6.69 -5.18 4.28
CA ILE A 44 5.64 -4.51 3.52
C ILE A 44 6.29 -3.48 2.59
N GLU A 45 5.75 -3.35 1.39
CA GLU A 45 6.26 -2.48 0.34
C GLU A 45 5.18 -1.48 -0.09
N VAL A 46 5.59 -0.23 -0.33
CA VAL A 46 4.76 0.76 -1.03
C VAL A 46 4.67 0.37 -2.50
N LEU A 47 3.61 -0.34 -2.89
CA LEU A 47 3.43 -0.80 -4.26
C LEU A 47 3.06 0.34 -5.20
N VAL A 48 2.21 1.25 -4.72
CA VAL A 48 1.78 2.45 -5.44
C VAL A 48 1.76 3.60 -4.45
N ALA A 49 2.29 4.75 -4.86
CA ALA A 49 2.24 5.99 -4.10
C ALA A 49 1.66 7.10 -4.98
N SER A 50 0.75 7.90 -4.43
CA SER A 50 0.17 9.01 -5.19
C SER A 50 1.23 10.03 -5.63
N ALA A 51 1.15 10.48 -6.87
CA ALA A 51 1.95 11.56 -7.43
C ALA A 51 1.33 12.93 -7.04
N THR A 52 1.34 13.19 -5.73
CA THR A 52 0.86 14.42 -5.09
C THR A 52 2.01 15.17 -4.43
N GLU A 53 1.94 16.49 -4.43
CA GLU A 53 2.94 17.33 -3.78
C GLU A 53 3.00 17.03 -2.28
N GLY A 54 4.21 16.92 -1.73
CA GLY A 54 4.42 16.65 -0.32
C GLY A 54 4.20 15.20 0.11
N ASN A 55 3.98 14.24 -0.80
CA ASN A 55 3.96 12.83 -0.46
C ASN A 55 5.34 12.40 0.10
N PRO A 56 5.44 11.97 1.36
CA PRO A 56 6.72 11.58 1.94
C PRO A 56 7.19 10.18 1.51
N PHE A 57 6.30 9.38 0.91
CA PHE A 57 6.56 7.99 0.56
C PHE A 57 7.00 7.84 -0.89
N LYS A 58 7.88 6.86 -1.13
CA LYS A 58 8.31 6.49 -2.48
C LYS A 58 7.83 5.09 -2.84
N GLN A 59 7.46 4.89 -4.11
CA GLN A 59 7.20 3.56 -4.63
C GLN A 59 8.42 2.65 -4.43
N GLY A 60 8.20 1.42 -3.99
CA GLY A 60 9.24 0.44 -3.68
C GLY A 60 9.89 0.61 -2.32
N GLU A 61 9.52 1.63 -1.54
CA GLU A 61 9.96 1.76 -0.15
C GLU A 61 9.43 0.58 0.69
N ARG A 62 10.30 0.05 1.56
CA ARG A 62 10.01 -1.16 2.35
C ARG A 62 10.19 -0.91 3.83
N ALA A 63 9.36 -1.55 4.63
CA ALA A 63 9.46 -1.58 6.08
C ALA A 63 9.30 -3.02 6.59
N ASP A 64 9.97 -3.33 7.70
CA ASP A 64 9.86 -4.62 8.35
C ASP A 64 8.53 -4.74 9.11
N LEU A 65 7.90 -5.91 9.00
CA LEU A 65 6.74 -6.27 9.80
C LEU A 65 7.16 -6.58 11.24
N ASN A 66 6.19 -6.50 12.16
CA ASN A 66 6.33 -6.59 13.62
C ASN A 66 7.03 -5.40 14.27
N THR A 67 6.97 -4.23 13.62
CA THR A 67 7.46 -2.97 14.19
C THR A 67 6.30 -2.14 14.78
N GLY A 68 5.06 -2.65 14.75
CA GLY A 68 3.88 -1.95 15.23
C GLY A 68 3.30 -0.98 14.22
N LEU A 69 3.53 -1.21 12.92
CA LEU A 69 2.96 -0.37 11.85
C LEU A 69 1.44 -0.46 11.86
N TYR A 70 0.75 0.64 11.56
CA TYR A 70 -0.71 0.69 11.43
C TYR A 70 -1.26 -0.37 10.45
N CYS A 71 -0.48 -0.73 9.42
CA CYS A 71 -0.79 -1.81 8.49
C CYS A 71 -1.01 -3.16 9.19
N GLU A 72 -0.26 -3.46 10.25
CA GLU A 72 -0.40 -4.71 11.00
C GLU A 72 -1.74 -4.79 11.72
N ALA A 73 -2.17 -3.67 12.32
CA ALA A 73 -3.48 -3.58 12.97
C ALA A 73 -4.63 -3.77 11.97
N VAL A 74 -4.57 -3.14 10.80
CA VAL A 74 -5.56 -3.32 9.71
C VAL A 74 -5.60 -4.78 9.24
N MET A 75 -4.44 -5.40 9.03
CA MET A 75 -4.35 -6.80 8.59
C MET A 75 -4.90 -7.78 9.64
N ALA A 76 -4.61 -7.53 10.92
CA ALA A 76 -5.09 -8.37 12.02
C ALA A 76 -6.60 -8.24 12.23
N GLN A 77 -7.13 -7.02 12.18
CA GLN A 77 -8.56 -6.74 12.45
C GLN A 77 -9.45 -6.92 11.23
N ARG A 78 -8.86 -6.88 10.01
CA ARG A 78 -9.58 -6.90 8.73
C ARG A 78 -10.66 -5.81 8.62
N SER A 79 -10.38 -4.65 9.21
CA SER A 79 -11.26 -3.48 9.21
C SER A 79 -10.46 -2.20 8.99
N PRO A 80 -11.09 -1.13 8.49
CA PRO A 80 -10.46 0.19 8.44
C PRO A 80 -9.96 0.61 9.83
N LEU A 81 -8.77 1.21 9.88
CA LEU A 81 -8.21 1.82 11.07
C LEU A 81 -8.10 3.33 10.86
N LEU A 82 -8.72 4.10 11.75
CA LEU A 82 -8.53 5.54 11.83
C LEU A 82 -7.56 5.83 12.97
N VAL A 83 -6.42 6.44 12.66
CA VAL A 83 -5.42 6.89 13.64
C VAL A 83 -5.62 8.40 13.85
N PRO A 84 -5.74 8.89 15.10
CA PRO A 84 -5.92 10.31 15.41
C PRO A 84 -4.73 11.20 15.04
#